data_AF-A0A965PCP9-F1
#
_entry.id   AF-A0A965PCP9-F1
#
_cell.length_a   1.000
_cell.length_b   1.000
_cell.length_c   1.000
_cell.angle_alpha   90.00
_cell.angle_beta   90.00
_cell.angle_gamma   90.00
#
_symmetry.space_group_name_H-M   'P 1'
#
loop_
_entity.id
_entity.type
_entity.pdbx_description
1 polymer ?
#
loop_
_entity_poly.entity_id
_entity_poly.type
_entity_poly.pdbx_seq_one_letter_code
_entity_poly.pdbx_strand_id
1 'polypeptide(L)'
;TLDELKKGYSRDADYRRKTEELSFEKKQFQSEAEQQRQDYSKRLSELNQILAFANQQLNSEASNIDLNKLYEEDPVEATKVERQLRLKKEKMIEAASKLQQEQQRQLSSYVQEQQKILAEKMPEFQDAQKASATKNNLRNFLNSYGFKDNEIAQIYDHRIVMLVNDALKYRNMKNVKPVSAAQASKPGKFLSSGVKKDSNDINFQKRKEKLGRLKKSGNVNDAASIFYDIITNKK
;
A
#
# COMPACT_ATOMS: atom_id res chain seq x y z
N THR A 1 27.65 -38.26 17.07
CA THR A 1 28.76 -39.13 16.56
C THR A 1 29.29 -38.59 15.23
N LEU A 2 30.48 -39.02 14.75
CA LEU A 2 31.03 -38.61 13.43
C LEU A 2 30.05 -38.87 12.27
N ASP A 3 29.23 -39.90 12.42
CA ASP A 3 28.21 -40.34 11.47
C ASP A 3 27.00 -39.37 11.41
N GLU A 4 26.60 -38.76 12.54
CA GLU A 4 25.62 -37.67 12.56
C GLU A 4 26.15 -36.39 11.90
N LEU A 5 27.45 -36.09 12.05
CA LEU A 5 28.06 -34.91 11.43
C LEU A 5 28.09 -35.03 9.90
N LYS A 6 28.46 -36.21 9.36
CA LYS A 6 28.40 -36.49 7.91
C LYS A 6 26.95 -36.49 7.39
N LYS A 7 26.01 -37.06 8.14
CA LYS A 7 24.57 -37.04 7.79
C LYS A 7 23.98 -35.63 7.84
N GLY A 8 24.41 -34.78 8.76
CA GLY A 8 24.05 -33.35 8.83
C GLY A 8 24.57 -32.56 7.63
N TYR A 9 25.86 -32.70 7.30
CA TYR A 9 26.45 -32.05 6.12
C TYR A 9 25.81 -32.49 4.80
N SER A 10 25.50 -33.78 4.65
CA SER A 10 24.82 -34.31 3.47
C SER A 10 23.41 -33.74 3.32
N ARG A 11 22.66 -33.69 4.43
CA ARG A 11 21.33 -33.07 4.45
C ARG A 11 21.38 -31.57 4.17
N ASP A 12 22.31 -30.83 4.76
CA ASP A 12 22.44 -29.39 4.54
C ASP A 12 22.86 -29.05 3.11
N ALA A 13 23.67 -29.89 2.48
CA ALA A 13 24.03 -29.78 1.06
C ALA A 13 22.82 -30.07 0.17
N ASP A 14 22.04 -31.11 0.48
CA ASP A 14 20.80 -31.45 -0.24
C ASP A 14 19.73 -30.36 -0.08
N TYR A 15 19.56 -29.80 1.12
CA TYR A 15 18.62 -28.71 1.36
C TYR A 15 19.03 -27.45 0.60
N ARG A 16 20.32 -27.11 0.58
CA ARG A 16 20.83 -25.98 -0.22
C ARG A 16 20.58 -26.20 -1.70
N ARG A 17 20.93 -27.37 -2.23
CA ARG A 17 20.71 -27.72 -3.64
C ARG A 17 19.22 -27.67 -4.01
N LYS A 18 18.34 -28.28 -3.21
CA LYS A 18 16.89 -28.24 -3.43
C LYS A 18 16.30 -26.84 -3.32
N THR A 19 16.83 -26.00 -2.42
CA THR A 19 16.38 -24.61 -2.28
C THR A 19 16.82 -23.77 -3.48
N GLU A 20 18.05 -23.98 -3.95
CA GLU A 20 18.59 -23.36 -5.16
C GLU A 20 17.78 -23.78 -6.39
N GLU A 21 17.55 -25.09 -6.58
CA GLU A 21 16.71 -25.66 -7.64
C GLU A 21 15.29 -25.08 -7.60
N LEU A 22 14.64 -25.06 -6.43
CA LEU A 22 13.30 -24.48 -6.27
C LEU A 22 13.29 -22.97 -6.58
N SER A 23 14.36 -22.25 -6.21
CA SER A 23 14.46 -20.82 -6.50
C SER A 23 14.65 -20.58 -8.00
N PHE A 24 15.40 -21.45 -8.68
CA PHE A 24 15.61 -21.41 -10.11
C PHE A 24 14.32 -21.73 -10.86
N GLU A 25 13.64 -22.82 -10.48
CA GLU A 25 12.35 -23.23 -11.04
C GLU A 25 11.30 -22.13 -10.85
N LYS A 26 11.22 -21.50 -9.66
CA LYS A 26 10.34 -20.35 -9.43
C LYS A 26 10.64 -19.16 -10.34
N LYS A 27 11.92 -18.83 -10.53
CA LYS A 27 12.33 -17.73 -11.42
C LYS A 27 11.99 -18.05 -12.88
N GLN A 28 12.25 -19.28 -13.31
CA GLN A 28 11.94 -19.73 -14.66
C GLN A 28 10.42 -19.71 -14.90
N PHE A 29 9.63 -20.26 -14.00
CA PHE A 29 8.17 -20.22 -14.07
C PHE A 29 7.62 -18.78 -14.10
N GLN A 30 8.18 -17.88 -13.28
CA GLN A 30 7.81 -16.46 -13.31
C GLN A 30 8.13 -15.81 -14.66
N SER A 31 9.31 -16.10 -15.22
CA SER A 31 9.72 -15.60 -16.53
C SER A 31 8.82 -16.10 -17.64
N GLU A 32 8.50 -17.40 -17.66
CA GLU A 32 7.58 -18.00 -18.64
C GLU A 32 6.17 -17.41 -18.52
N ALA A 33 5.65 -17.25 -17.29
CA ALA A 33 4.37 -16.60 -17.06
C ALA A 33 4.35 -15.13 -17.52
N GLU A 34 5.46 -14.40 -17.36
CA GLU A 34 5.59 -13.02 -17.82
C GLU A 34 5.64 -12.92 -19.35
N GLN A 35 6.39 -13.81 -20.01
CA GLN A 35 6.38 -13.93 -21.46
C GLN A 35 4.97 -14.25 -21.99
N GLN A 36 4.30 -15.23 -21.41
CA GLN A 36 2.95 -15.60 -21.81
C GLN A 36 1.96 -14.44 -21.66
N ARG A 37 2.06 -13.64 -20.58
CA ARG A 37 1.27 -12.42 -20.40
C ARG A 37 1.56 -11.38 -21.48
N GLN A 38 2.84 -11.17 -21.82
CA GLN A 38 3.21 -10.23 -22.88
C GLN A 38 2.69 -10.66 -24.24
N ASP A 39 2.83 -11.93 -24.60
CA ASP A 39 2.35 -12.48 -25.87
C ASP A 39 0.83 -12.43 -25.96
N TYR A 40 0.14 -12.77 -24.87
CA TYR A 40 -1.30 -12.62 -24.79
C TYR A 40 -1.74 -11.16 -24.97
N SER A 41 -1.06 -10.21 -24.30
CA SER A 41 -1.33 -8.78 -24.43
C SER A 41 -1.14 -8.28 -25.86
N LYS A 42 -0.05 -8.69 -26.53
CA LYS A 42 0.19 -8.37 -27.95
C LYS A 42 -0.93 -8.91 -28.84
N ARG A 43 -1.29 -10.18 -28.66
CA ARG A 43 -2.36 -10.81 -29.43
C ARG A 43 -3.71 -10.11 -29.22
N LEU A 44 -4.00 -9.67 -28.01
CA LEU A 44 -5.20 -8.90 -27.69
C LEU A 44 -5.20 -7.54 -28.41
N SER A 45 -4.05 -6.86 -28.44
CA SER A 45 -3.89 -5.60 -29.17
C SER A 45 -4.06 -5.79 -30.69
N GLU A 46 -3.47 -6.83 -31.27
CA GLU A 46 -3.64 -7.19 -32.68
C GLU A 46 -5.11 -7.49 -33.01
N LEU A 47 -5.81 -8.24 -32.15
CA LEU A 47 -7.24 -8.52 -32.33
C LEU A 47 -8.09 -7.25 -32.32
N ASN A 48 -7.78 -6.29 -31.44
CA ASN A 48 -8.47 -4.99 -31.44
C ASN A 48 -8.23 -4.23 -32.75
N GLN A 49 -7.00 -4.23 -33.28
CA GLN A 49 -6.67 -3.58 -34.55
C GLN A 49 -7.40 -4.23 -35.73
N ILE A 50 -7.42 -5.57 -35.78
CA ILE A 50 -8.15 -6.32 -36.82
C ILE A 50 -9.64 -6.01 -36.77
N LEU A 51 -10.26 -5.99 -35.58
CA LEU A 51 -11.68 -5.65 -35.46
C LEU A 51 -11.96 -4.20 -35.85
N ALA A 52 -11.09 -3.26 -35.49
CA ALA A 52 -11.24 -1.86 -35.90
C ALA A 52 -11.15 -1.70 -37.43
N PHE A 53 -10.19 -2.37 -38.06
CA PHE A 53 -10.04 -2.40 -39.52
C PHE A 53 -11.25 -3.06 -40.20
N ALA A 54 -11.70 -4.21 -39.71
CA ALA A 54 -12.87 -4.92 -40.24
C ALA A 54 -14.15 -4.07 -40.13
N ASN A 55 -14.31 -3.33 -39.02
CA ASN A 55 -15.42 -2.40 -38.85
C ASN A 55 -15.37 -1.26 -39.86
N GLN A 56 -14.20 -0.65 -40.05
CA GLN A 56 -14.02 0.41 -41.06
C GLN A 56 -14.30 -0.09 -42.47
N GLN A 57 -13.84 -1.29 -42.82
CA GLN A 57 -14.08 -1.91 -44.12
C GLN A 57 -15.58 -2.18 -44.33
N LEU A 58 -16.26 -2.72 -43.31
CA LEU A 58 -17.71 -2.99 -43.37
C LEU A 58 -18.52 -1.70 -43.51
N ASN A 59 -18.17 -0.64 -42.80
CA ASN A 59 -18.83 0.66 -42.92
C ASN A 59 -18.59 1.28 -44.30
N SER A 60 -17.40 1.07 -44.89
CA SER A 60 -17.09 1.52 -46.24
C SER A 60 -17.89 0.72 -47.28
N GLU A 61 -17.96 -0.61 -47.16
CA GLU A 61 -18.79 -1.48 -48.01
C GLU A 61 -20.25 -1.04 -47.98
N ALA A 62 -20.80 -0.86 -46.77
CA ALA A 62 -22.18 -0.43 -46.57
C ALA A 62 -22.48 0.98 -47.13
N SER A 63 -21.50 1.90 -47.07
CA SER A 63 -21.67 3.27 -47.59
C SER A 63 -21.57 3.34 -49.12
N ASN A 64 -20.85 2.41 -49.75
CA ASN A 64 -20.71 2.36 -51.22
C ASN A 64 -21.92 1.68 -51.90
N ILE A 65 -22.74 0.95 -51.16
CA ILE A 65 -23.92 0.26 -51.67
C ILE A 65 -25.13 1.18 -51.55
N ASP A 66 -25.63 1.68 -52.67
CA ASP A 66 -26.92 2.39 -52.70
C ASP A 66 -28.07 1.38 -52.71
N LEU A 67 -28.50 0.99 -51.51
CA LEU A 67 -29.58 0.03 -51.33
C LEU A 67 -30.90 0.52 -51.95
N ASN A 68 -31.16 1.84 -51.95
CA ASN A 68 -32.41 2.38 -52.48
C ASN A 68 -32.49 2.15 -53.99
N LYS A 69 -31.40 2.46 -54.70
CA LYS A 69 -31.31 2.20 -56.13
C LYS A 69 -31.38 0.70 -56.44
N LEU A 70 -30.73 -0.14 -55.63
CA LEU A 70 -30.78 -1.58 -55.80
C LEU A 70 -32.19 -2.15 -55.59
N TYR A 71 -32.98 -1.59 -54.66
CA TYR A 71 -34.39 -1.94 -54.46
C TYR A 71 -35.27 -1.56 -55.66
N GLU A 72 -34.94 -0.48 -56.37
CA GLU A 72 -35.65 -0.07 -57.58
C GLU A 72 -35.29 -0.96 -58.79
N GLU A 73 -34.04 -1.42 -58.89
CA GLU A 73 -33.55 -2.25 -60.01
C GLU A 73 -33.84 -3.75 -59.82
N ASP A 74 -33.52 -4.32 -58.65
CA ASP A 74 -33.78 -5.72 -58.27
C ASP A 74 -34.06 -5.85 -56.75
N PRO A 75 -35.35 -5.90 -56.35
CA PRO A 75 -35.75 -6.06 -54.94
C PRO A 75 -35.23 -7.33 -54.27
N VAL A 76 -35.03 -8.42 -55.03
CA VAL A 76 -34.58 -9.72 -54.51
C VAL A 76 -33.08 -9.65 -54.23
N GLU A 77 -32.31 -9.06 -55.12
CA GLU A 77 -30.87 -8.83 -54.91
C GLU A 77 -30.62 -7.85 -53.76
N ALA A 78 -31.37 -6.74 -53.69
CA ALA A 78 -31.30 -5.79 -52.58
C ALA A 78 -31.48 -6.46 -51.21
N THR A 79 -32.53 -7.28 -51.07
CA THR A 79 -32.82 -8.02 -49.83
C THR A 79 -31.70 -8.99 -49.46
N LYS A 80 -31.06 -9.64 -50.45
CA LYS A 80 -29.92 -10.54 -50.20
C LYS A 80 -28.71 -9.77 -49.69
N VAL A 81 -28.37 -8.65 -50.33
CA VAL A 81 -27.23 -7.79 -49.95
C VAL A 81 -27.44 -7.20 -48.56
N GLU A 82 -28.62 -6.64 -48.29
CA GLU A 82 -28.97 -6.12 -46.96
C GLU A 82 -28.84 -7.19 -45.88
N ARG A 83 -29.39 -8.39 -46.12
CA ARG A 83 -29.26 -9.52 -45.19
C ARG A 83 -27.80 -9.90 -44.95
N GLN A 84 -26.96 -9.92 -45.99
CA GLN A 84 -25.54 -10.22 -45.85
C GLN A 84 -24.81 -9.16 -45.01
N LEU A 85 -25.05 -7.87 -45.27
CA LEU A 85 -24.48 -6.77 -44.50
C LEU A 85 -24.91 -6.85 -43.03
N ARG A 86 -26.19 -7.11 -42.78
CA ARG A 86 -26.73 -7.28 -41.43
C ARG A 86 -26.05 -8.43 -40.68
N LEU A 87 -25.95 -9.61 -41.31
CA LEU A 87 -25.28 -10.77 -40.72
C LEU A 87 -23.78 -10.51 -40.44
N LYS A 88 -23.08 -9.83 -41.36
CA LYS A 88 -21.69 -9.42 -41.14
C LYS A 88 -21.57 -8.48 -39.92
N LYS A 89 -22.46 -7.49 -39.82
CA LYS A 89 -22.49 -6.52 -38.71
C LYS A 89 -22.81 -7.18 -37.37
N GLU A 90 -23.80 -8.06 -37.32
CA GLU A 90 -24.15 -8.84 -36.13
C GLU A 90 -22.97 -9.67 -35.63
N LYS A 91 -22.28 -10.41 -36.52
CA LYS A 91 -21.07 -11.17 -36.16
C LYS A 91 -19.95 -10.27 -35.66
N MET A 92 -19.79 -9.08 -36.22
CA MET A 92 -18.76 -8.12 -35.80
C MET A 92 -19.04 -7.60 -34.39
N ILE A 93 -20.30 -7.25 -34.09
CA ILE A 93 -20.72 -6.83 -32.74
C ILE A 93 -20.52 -7.97 -31.73
N GLU A 94 -20.89 -9.20 -32.09
CA GLU A 94 -20.68 -10.38 -31.24
C GLU A 94 -19.20 -10.60 -30.94
N ALA A 95 -18.33 -10.51 -31.96
CA ALA A 95 -16.88 -10.64 -31.80
C ALA A 95 -16.28 -9.54 -30.90
N ALA A 96 -16.70 -8.28 -31.10
CA ALA A 96 -16.28 -7.16 -30.28
C ALA A 96 -16.73 -7.32 -28.81
N SER A 97 -17.97 -7.76 -28.59
CA SER A 97 -18.49 -8.01 -27.24
C SER A 97 -17.74 -9.14 -26.54
N LYS A 98 -17.43 -10.24 -27.24
CA LYS A 98 -16.63 -11.35 -26.68
C LYS A 98 -15.22 -10.88 -26.32
N LEU A 99 -14.59 -10.08 -27.18
CA LEU A 99 -13.26 -9.53 -26.93
C LEU A 99 -13.25 -8.61 -25.70
N GLN A 100 -14.25 -7.73 -25.58
CA GLN A 100 -14.40 -6.84 -24.43
C GLN A 100 -14.61 -7.63 -23.13
N GLN A 101 -15.44 -8.67 -23.17
CA GLN A 101 -15.67 -9.54 -22.01
C GLN A 101 -14.38 -10.23 -21.57
N GLU A 102 -13.58 -10.72 -22.52
CA GLU A 102 -12.32 -11.38 -22.23
C GLU A 102 -11.28 -10.41 -21.66
N GLN A 103 -11.19 -9.19 -22.22
CA GLN A 103 -10.36 -8.11 -21.64
C GLN A 103 -10.74 -7.81 -20.19
N GLN A 104 -12.04 -7.72 -19.91
CA GLN A 104 -12.51 -7.41 -18.57
C GLN A 104 -12.24 -8.56 -17.58
N ARG A 105 -12.37 -9.82 -18.03
CA ARG A 105 -11.97 -10.99 -17.24
C ARG A 105 -10.47 -10.96 -16.94
N GLN A 106 -9.63 -10.75 -17.95
CA GLN A 106 -8.18 -10.66 -17.78
C GLN A 106 -7.79 -9.55 -16.79
N LEU A 107 -8.38 -8.36 -16.94
CA LEU A 107 -8.14 -7.24 -16.02
C LEU A 107 -8.59 -7.59 -14.61
N SER A 108 -9.76 -8.20 -14.44
CA SER A 108 -10.27 -8.58 -13.12
C SER A 108 -9.36 -9.60 -12.42
N SER A 109 -8.89 -10.62 -13.14
CA SER A 109 -7.95 -11.62 -12.63
C SER A 109 -6.61 -10.98 -12.24
N TYR A 110 -6.10 -10.08 -13.08
CA TYR A 110 -4.88 -9.33 -12.78
C TYR A 110 -5.04 -8.48 -11.50
N VAL A 111 -6.12 -7.71 -11.39
CA VAL A 111 -6.41 -6.88 -10.20
C VAL A 111 -6.50 -7.74 -8.93
N GLN A 112 -7.15 -8.91 -9.00
CA GLN A 112 -7.21 -9.83 -7.87
C GLN A 112 -5.83 -10.37 -7.46
N GLU A 113 -4.99 -10.74 -8.44
CA GLU A 113 -3.61 -11.18 -8.20
C GLU A 113 -2.80 -10.06 -7.53
N GLN A 114 -2.87 -8.83 -8.06
CA GLN A 114 -2.19 -7.67 -7.49
C GLN A 114 -2.67 -7.38 -6.07
N GLN A 115 -3.98 -7.47 -5.81
CA GLN A 115 -4.55 -7.27 -4.48
C GLN A 115 -4.04 -8.32 -3.48
N LYS A 116 -3.91 -9.59 -3.90
CA LYS A 116 -3.35 -10.65 -3.06
C LYS A 116 -1.90 -10.37 -2.70
N ILE A 117 -1.07 -10.03 -3.68
CA ILE A 117 0.34 -9.68 -3.44
C ILE A 117 0.44 -8.45 -2.52
N LEU A 118 -0.40 -7.44 -2.74
CA LEU A 118 -0.45 -6.26 -1.89
C LEU A 118 -0.80 -6.62 -0.44
N ALA A 119 -1.77 -7.51 -0.21
CA ALA A 119 -2.15 -7.96 1.12
C ALA A 119 -1.07 -8.80 1.83
N GLU A 120 -0.22 -9.50 1.07
CA GLU A 120 0.96 -10.22 1.60
C GLU A 120 2.08 -9.24 2.00
N LYS A 121 2.32 -8.20 1.19
CA LYS A 121 3.39 -7.21 1.43
C LYS A 121 2.99 -6.12 2.42
N MET A 122 1.70 -5.79 2.48
CA MET A 122 1.14 -4.72 3.29
C MET A 122 -0.03 -5.27 4.13
N PRO A 123 0.24 -5.79 5.34
CA PRO A 123 -0.81 -6.38 6.19
C PRO A 123 -1.95 -5.43 6.55
N GLU A 124 -1.72 -4.12 6.48
CA GLU A 124 -2.75 -3.07 6.63
C GLU A 124 -3.89 -3.15 5.59
N PHE A 125 -3.68 -3.87 4.48
CA PHE A 125 -4.70 -4.14 3.46
C PHE A 125 -5.50 -5.43 3.71
N GLN A 126 -5.16 -6.24 4.72
CA GLN A 126 -5.93 -7.44 5.08
C GLN A 126 -7.20 -7.11 5.88
N ASP A 127 -7.15 -6.03 6.68
CA ASP A 127 -8.29 -5.53 7.44
C ASP A 127 -9.08 -4.53 6.60
N ALA A 128 -10.37 -4.78 6.40
CA ALA A 128 -11.23 -3.94 5.55
C ALA A 128 -11.32 -2.47 6.01
N GLN A 129 -11.33 -2.22 7.33
CA GLN A 129 -11.40 -0.87 7.88
C GLN A 129 -10.08 -0.13 7.65
N LYS A 130 -8.95 -0.77 7.93
CA LYS A 130 -7.61 -0.20 7.72
C LYS A 130 -7.32 -0.01 6.24
N ALA A 131 -7.70 -0.96 5.40
CA ALA A 131 -7.55 -0.86 3.96
C ALA A 131 -8.30 0.35 3.39
N SER A 132 -9.54 0.59 3.84
CA SER A 132 -10.33 1.76 3.43
C SER A 132 -9.66 3.07 3.84
N ALA A 133 -9.22 3.18 5.10
CA ALA A 133 -8.52 4.36 5.60
C ALA A 133 -7.21 4.61 4.84
N THR A 134 -6.40 3.58 4.61
CA THR A 134 -5.15 3.68 3.84
C THR A 134 -5.42 4.07 2.39
N LYS A 135 -6.40 3.48 1.71
CA LYS A 135 -6.79 3.87 0.34
C LYS A 135 -7.18 5.35 0.26
N ASN A 136 -7.96 5.85 1.21
CA ASN A 136 -8.35 7.26 1.27
C ASN A 136 -7.13 8.18 1.47
N ASN A 137 -6.21 7.80 2.35
CA ASN A 137 -4.98 8.55 2.58
C ASN A 137 -4.09 8.59 1.32
N LEU A 138 -3.94 7.47 0.62
CA LEU A 138 -3.20 7.38 -0.63
C LEU A 138 -3.84 8.23 -1.73
N ARG A 139 -5.18 8.18 -1.86
CA ARG A 139 -5.93 9.02 -2.81
C ARG A 139 -5.71 10.51 -2.52
N ASN A 140 -5.85 10.92 -1.26
CA ASN A 140 -5.63 12.32 -0.84
C ASN A 140 -4.18 12.77 -1.10
N PHE A 141 -3.22 11.88 -0.87
CA PHE A 141 -1.82 12.14 -1.18
C PHE A 141 -1.61 12.37 -2.68
N LEU A 142 -2.12 11.49 -3.54
CA LEU A 142 -2.03 11.63 -4.99
C LEU A 142 -2.76 12.89 -5.50
N ASN A 143 -3.95 13.19 -4.96
CA ASN A 143 -4.67 14.43 -5.26
C ASN A 143 -3.82 15.67 -4.94
N SER A 144 -2.99 15.64 -3.88
CA SER A 144 -2.09 16.76 -3.56
C SER A 144 -0.97 16.97 -4.58
N TYR A 145 -0.69 15.99 -5.44
CA TYR A 145 0.22 16.10 -6.58
C TYR A 145 -0.52 16.43 -7.90
N GLY A 146 -1.84 16.55 -7.88
CA GLY A 146 -2.65 16.90 -9.06
C GLY A 146 -3.19 15.71 -9.87
N PHE A 147 -3.03 14.47 -9.39
CA PHE A 147 -3.68 13.32 -10.01
C PHE A 147 -5.20 13.42 -9.90
N LYS A 148 -5.90 13.02 -10.97
CA LYS A 148 -7.35 12.98 -11.01
C LYS A 148 -7.89 11.63 -10.53
N ASP A 149 -9.13 11.63 -10.08
CA ASP A 149 -9.81 10.45 -9.56
C ASP A 149 -9.88 9.27 -10.54
N ASN A 150 -10.00 9.55 -11.85
CA ASN A 150 -9.98 8.53 -12.91
C ASN A 150 -8.58 7.91 -13.09
N GLU A 151 -7.52 8.70 -12.95
CA GLU A 151 -6.14 8.21 -13.04
C GLU A 151 -5.82 7.34 -11.81
N ILE A 152 -6.25 7.77 -10.63
CA ILE A 152 -6.08 7.00 -9.39
C ILE A 152 -6.83 5.68 -9.44
N ALA A 153 -8.04 5.66 -10.03
CA ALA A 153 -8.84 4.44 -10.18
C ALA A 153 -8.22 3.42 -11.15
N GLN A 154 -7.27 3.83 -12.00
CA GLN A 154 -6.56 2.97 -12.93
C GLN A 154 -5.24 2.42 -12.35
N ILE A 155 -4.91 2.74 -11.10
CA ILE A 155 -3.73 2.19 -10.42
C ILE A 155 -4.05 0.79 -9.90
N TYR A 156 -3.70 -0.22 -10.70
CA TYR A 156 -3.88 -1.64 -10.35
C TYR A 156 -2.61 -2.30 -9.80
N ASP A 157 -1.45 -1.80 -10.21
CA ASP A 157 -0.16 -2.40 -9.88
C ASP A 157 0.19 -2.16 -8.39
N HIS A 158 0.38 -3.26 -7.64
CA HIS A 158 0.72 -3.20 -6.22
C HIS A 158 2.02 -2.44 -5.95
N ARG A 159 2.97 -2.43 -6.90
CA ARG A 159 4.26 -1.73 -6.78
C ARG A 159 4.06 -0.21 -6.72
N ILE A 160 3.12 0.30 -7.53
CA ILE A 160 2.77 1.72 -7.51
C ILE A 160 2.12 2.07 -6.18
N VAL A 161 1.19 1.24 -5.70
CA VAL A 161 0.54 1.45 -4.40
C VAL A 161 1.57 1.47 -3.25
N MET A 162 2.54 0.55 -3.26
CA MET A 162 3.63 0.52 -2.29
C MET A 162 4.49 1.79 -2.36
N LEU A 163 4.90 2.20 -3.56
CA LEU A 163 5.70 3.42 -3.76
C LEU A 163 4.98 4.66 -3.23
N VAL A 164 3.68 4.79 -3.51
CA VAL A 164 2.86 5.90 -3.02
C VAL A 164 2.73 5.84 -1.50
N ASN A 165 2.58 4.65 -0.91
CA ASN A 165 2.54 4.49 0.53
C ASN A 165 3.86 4.88 1.21
N ASP A 166 4.99 4.48 0.63
CA ASP A 166 6.31 4.84 1.15
C ASP A 166 6.54 6.35 1.06
N ALA A 167 6.14 6.98 -0.05
CA ALA A 167 6.20 8.42 -0.22
C ALA A 167 5.30 9.16 0.78
N LEU A 168 4.10 8.63 1.05
CA LEU A 168 3.18 9.16 2.06
C LEU A 168 3.80 9.05 3.46
N LYS A 169 4.34 7.88 3.83
CA LYS A 169 5.02 7.66 5.12
C LYS A 169 6.21 8.62 5.29
N TYR A 170 7.02 8.79 4.25
CA TYR A 170 8.13 9.74 4.26
C TYR A 170 7.66 11.19 4.45
N ARG A 171 6.61 11.60 3.74
CA ARG A 171 6.02 12.94 3.91
C ARG A 171 5.49 13.14 5.33
N ASN A 172 4.83 12.13 5.90
CA ASN A 172 4.33 12.18 7.27
C ASN A 172 5.49 12.31 8.27
N MET A 173 6.58 11.55 8.10
CA MET A 173 7.79 11.69 8.93
C MET A 173 8.43 13.07 8.83
N LYS A 174 8.48 13.67 7.63
CA LYS A 174 9.03 15.01 7.43
C LYS A 174 8.15 16.12 8.03
N ASN A 175 6.83 15.93 7.99
CA ASN A 175 5.85 16.89 8.52
C ASN A 175 5.65 16.79 10.02
N VAL A 176 5.97 15.64 10.64
CA VAL A 176 6.17 15.57 12.08
C VAL A 176 7.43 16.39 12.37
N LYS A 177 7.23 17.65 12.82
CA LYS A 177 8.31 18.46 13.38
C LYS A 177 9.12 17.54 14.30
N PRO A 178 10.46 17.49 14.20
CA PRO A 178 11.23 16.75 15.19
C PRO A 178 10.74 17.26 16.53
N VAL A 179 10.17 16.35 17.33
CA VAL A 179 9.96 16.64 18.74
C VAL A 179 11.35 17.08 19.19
N SER A 180 11.53 18.39 19.37
CA SER A 180 12.83 18.97 19.67
C SER A 180 13.42 18.09 20.75
N ALA A 181 14.68 17.66 20.60
CA ALA A 181 15.34 16.78 21.57
C ALA A 181 15.14 17.24 23.05
N ALA A 182 14.77 18.51 23.26
CA ALA A 182 14.27 19.12 24.50
C ALA A 182 13.03 18.44 25.17
N GLN A 183 12.18 17.70 24.45
CA GLN A 183 11.04 16.97 25.06
C GLN A 183 11.37 15.49 25.33
N ALA A 184 12.34 14.90 24.62
CA ALA A 184 12.93 13.61 24.95
C ALA A 184 13.91 13.71 26.15
N SER A 185 14.39 14.91 26.46
CA SER A 185 15.25 15.21 27.61
C SER A 185 14.49 15.84 28.78
N LYS A 186 13.24 15.45 29.06
CA LYS A 186 12.82 15.50 30.47
C LYS A 186 13.49 14.28 31.09
N PRO A 187 14.63 14.42 31.81
CA PRO A 187 15.20 13.28 32.51
C PRO A 187 14.07 12.68 33.34
N GLY A 188 13.75 11.41 33.06
CA GLY A 188 12.87 10.66 33.93
C GLY A 188 13.38 10.87 35.35
N LYS A 189 12.48 11.17 36.29
CA LYS A 189 12.87 11.26 37.70
C LYS A 189 13.57 9.96 38.03
N PHE A 190 14.89 9.98 38.13
CA PHE A 190 15.65 8.83 38.58
C PHE A 190 15.06 8.46 39.94
N LEU A 191 14.60 7.23 40.07
CA LEU A 191 14.40 6.65 41.39
C LEU A 191 15.80 6.59 42.00
N SER A 192 16.11 7.59 42.83
CA SER A 192 17.31 7.59 43.65
C SER A 192 17.37 6.26 44.36
N SER A 193 18.45 5.50 44.13
CA SER A 193 18.76 4.27 44.85
C SER A 193 18.41 4.43 46.32
N GLY A 194 17.57 3.53 46.83
CA GLY A 194 17.01 3.56 48.18
C GLY A 194 18.08 3.30 49.23
N VAL A 195 18.97 4.26 49.44
CA VAL A 195 19.77 4.33 50.65
C VAL A 195 18.82 4.80 51.75
N LYS A 196 18.63 3.99 52.80
CA LYS A 196 17.86 4.37 53.98
C LYS A 196 18.46 5.66 54.55
N LYS A 197 17.78 6.79 54.36
CA LYS A 197 18.17 8.05 54.99
C LYS A 197 17.98 7.90 56.49
N ASP A 198 19.03 8.18 57.26
CA ASP A 198 18.92 8.28 58.71
C ASP A 198 17.91 9.39 59.07
N SER A 199 17.22 9.20 60.19
CA SER A 199 16.30 10.18 60.78
C SER A 199 16.92 11.58 60.88
N ASN A 200 18.23 11.64 61.14
CA ASN A 200 19.02 12.87 61.19
C ASN A 200 19.12 13.59 59.83
N ASP A 201 19.29 12.86 58.73
CA ASP A 201 19.34 13.43 57.38
C ASP A 201 17.98 14.00 56.96
N ILE A 202 16.90 13.33 57.32
CA ILE A 202 15.54 13.79 57.06
C ILE A 202 15.27 15.10 57.81
N ASN A 203 15.68 15.18 59.08
CA ASN A 203 15.52 16.39 59.89
C ASN A 203 16.43 17.54 59.42
N PHE A 204 17.63 17.25 58.91
CA PHE A 204 18.51 18.25 58.31
C PHE A 204 17.89 18.83 57.01
N GLN A 205 17.34 17.98 56.13
CA GLN A 205 16.67 18.45 54.91
C GLN A 205 15.46 19.33 55.24
N LYS A 206 14.61 18.94 56.19
CA LYS A 206 13.46 19.75 56.62
C LYS A 206 13.86 21.12 57.18
N ARG A 207 14.93 21.19 57.98
CA ARG A 207 15.45 22.46 58.50
C ARG A 207 15.99 23.36 57.39
N LYS A 208 16.72 22.77 56.42
CA LYS A 208 17.22 23.51 55.25
C LYS A 208 16.08 24.08 54.39
N GLU A 209 15.00 23.33 54.21
CA GLU A 209 13.83 23.80 53.49
C GLU A 209 13.10 24.95 54.21
N LYS A 210 12.89 24.83 55.53
CA LYS A 210 12.29 25.90 56.34
C LYS A 210 13.14 27.18 56.32
N LEU A 211 14.46 27.06 56.44
CA LEU A 211 15.37 28.20 56.32
C LEU A 211 15.34 28.82 54.92
N GLY A 212 15.25 27.99 53.88
CA GLY A 212 15.08 28.45 52.50
C GLY A 212 13.77 29.20 52.28
N ARG A 213 12.68 28.78 52.94
CA ARG A 213 11.40 29.50 52.94
C ARG A 213 11.51 30.84 53.66
N LEU A 214 12.06 30.86 54.87
CA LEU A 214 12.30 32.11 55.61
C LEU A 214 13.14 33.10 54.79
N LYS A 215 14.21 32.64 54.13
CA LYS A 215 15.05 33.49 53.28
C LYS A 215 14.27 34.10 52.10
N LYS A 216 13.23 33.40 51.61
CA LYS A 216 12.40 33.86 50.48
C LYS A 216 11.21 34.71 50.93
N SER A 217 10.56 34.36 52.03
CA SER A 217 9.32 34.98 52.50
C SER A 217 9.56 36.14 53.47
N GLY A 218 10.66 36.10 54.23
CA GLY A 218 10.95 37.05 55.31
C GLY A 218 9.90 37.07 56.43
N ASN A 219 8.98 36.10 56.48
CA ASN A 219 7.82 36.14 57.36
C ASN A 219 8.20 35.72 58.80
N VAL A 220 7.71 36.46 59.79
CA VAL A 220 7.90 36.19 61.23
C VAL A 220 7.37 34.81 61.62
N ASN A 221 6.29 34.35 60.99
CA ASN A 221 5.71 33.02 61.24
C ASN A 221 6.65 31.88 60.81
N ASP A 222 7.38 32.07 59.70
CA ASP A 222 8.35 31.09 59.24
C ASP A 222 9.56 31.02 60.19
N ALA A 223 9.99 32.16 60.72
CA ALA A 223 11.04 32.24 61.73
C ALA A 223 10.62 31.52 63.03
N ALA A 224 9.40 31.78 63.53
CA ALA A 224 8.86 31.12 64.72
C ALA A 224 8.84 29.60 64.58
N SER A 225 8.51 29.08 63.40
CA SER A 225 8.50 27.64 63.13
C SER A 225 9.89 26.99 63.18
N ILE A 226 10.96 27.73 62.83
CA ILE A 226 12.34 27.25 62.93
C ILE A 226 12.79 27.26 64.40
N PHE A 227 12.47 28.31 65.15
CA PHE A 227 12.80 28.39 66.57
C PHE A 227 12.10 27.31 67.39
N TYR A 228 10.82 27.04 67.10
CA TYR A 228 10.08 25.95 67.72
C TYR A 228 10.73 24.58 67.48
N ASP A 229 11.17 24.31 66.25
CA ASP A 229 11.88 23.06 65.91
C ASP A 229 13.22 22.92 66.65
N ILE A 230 13.97 24.02 66.84
CA ILE A 230 15.25 24.03 67.55
C ILE A 230 15.06 23.75 69.05
N ILE A 231 13.99 24.29 69.63
CA ILE A 231 13.68 24.10 71.06
C ILE A 231 13.18 22.68 71.33
N THR A 232 12.37 22.13 70.42
CA THR A 232 11.72 20.81 70.60
C THR A 232 12.62 19.62 70.24
N ASN A 233 13.58 19.75 69.31
CA ASN A 233 14.53 18.68 68.95
C ASN A 233 15.75 18.59 69.87
N LYS A 234 15.73 19.16 71.08
CA LYS A 234 16.88 19.19 72.00
C LYS A 234 16.94 18.03 73.00
N LYS A 235 16.32 16.88 72.70
CA LYS A 235 16.41 15.64 73.48
C LYS A 235 17.00 14.51 72.66
#